data_AF-A0A8J6V5I1-F1
#
_entry.id   AF-A0A8J6V5I1-F1
#
_cell.length_a   1.000
_cell.length_b   1.000
_cell.length_c   1.000
_cell.angle_alpha   90.00
_cell.angle_beta   90.00
_cell.angle_gamma   90.00
#
_symmetry.space_group_name_H-M   'P 1'
#
loop_
_entity.id
_entity.type
_entity.pdbx_description
1 polymer ?
#
loop_
_entity_poly.entity_id
_entity_poly.type
_entity_poly.pdbx_seq_one_letter_code
_entity_poly.pdbx_strand_id
1 'polypeptide(L)'
;MKLNQMIPPALISAIALGLFSIITTPLQALETFGNEGIQFELDTIIEFEFVESNGAFQSTFGVINLDTGEKTPLISEAKPSNKPQDISRPSDFQDDTGVSNQNDFLGTPGDAVPQPLAEFKFQANTRYAFYLESFYNGKPVGIIYSTNTENPNTRQQTEFNGGIDSLAKGGNLIRWDDTGIVKAQQERDFDDFIVRVGGHQTCPSSSNVFASVKCLTQN
;
A
#
# COMPACT_ATOMS: atom_id res chain seq x y z
N MET A 1 -74.04 -20.80 62.98
CA MET A 1 -72.74 -21.46 62.67
C MET A 1 -72.22 -20.78 61.40
N LYS A 2 -71.23 -19.85 61.40
CA LYS A 2 -69.78 -20.00 61.73
C LYS A 2 -69.22 -21.30 61.17
N LEU A 3 -68.13 -21.41 60.42
CA LEU A 3 -67.06 -20.56 59.88
C LEU A 3 -66.41 -21.49 58.81
N ASN A 4 -65.88 -21.03 57.66
CA ASN A 4 -64.44 -20.96 57.48
C ASN A 4 -64.09 -20.35 56.11
N GLN A 5 -63.23 -19.33 56.18
CA GLN A 5 -62.40 -18.81 55.11
C GLN A 5 -61.26 -19.80 54.80
N MET A 6 -60.81 -19.84 53.55
CA MET A 6 -59.37 -19.91 53.24
C MET A 6 -59.12 -19.44 51.80
N ILE A 7 -58.20 -18.49 51.63
CA ILE A 7 -57.66 -17.93 50.38
C ILE A 7 -56.23 -18.51 50.16
N PRO A 8 -55.49 -18.20 49.08
CA PRO A 8 -55.27 -18.86 47.78
C PRO A 8 -53.84 -19.50 47.66
N PRO A 9 -53.30 -19.81 46.45
CA PRO A 9 -52.54 -18.77 45.73
C PRO A 9 -52.65 -18.77 44.19
N ALA A 10 -52.27 -17.62 43.65
CA ALA A 10 -52.27 -17.20 42.26
C ALA A 10 -51.33 -17.99 41.34
N LEU A 11 -51.72 -18.13 40.07
CA LEU A 11 -50.82 -18.45 38.96
C LEU A 11 -50.63 -17.18 38.12
N ILE A 12 -49.44 -16.60 38.28
CA ILE A 12 -48.90 -15.46 37.56
C ILE A 12 -48.42 -15.99 36.19
N SER A 13 -49.07 -15.60 35.09
CA SER A 13 -48.50 -15.80 33.75
C SER A 13 -47.48 -14.70 33.50
N ALA A 14 -46.19 -15.06 33.51
CA ALA A 14 -45.09 -14.17 33.14
C ALA A 14 -45.05 -13.98 31.62
N ILE A 15 -45.15 -12.73 31.17
CA ILE A 15 -44.83 -12.33 29.79
C ILE A 15 -43.31 -12.29 29.68
N ALA A 16 -42.71 -13.23 28.96
CA ALA A 16 -41.30 -13.19 28.62
C ALA A 16 -41.05 -12.13 27.54
N LEU A 17 -40.74 -10.90 27.96
CA LEU A 17 -40.14 -9.88 27.09
C LEU A 17 -38.68 -10.28 26.84
N GLY A 18 -38.44 -10.99 25.73
CA GLY A 18 -37.10 -11.27 25.24
C GLY A 18 -36.44 -9.98 24.75
N LEU A 19 -35.56 -9.42 25.58
CA LEU A 19 -34.59 -8.40 25.18
C LEU A 19 -33.57 -9.04 24.23
N PHE A 20 -33.76 -8.87 22.93
CA PHE A 20 -32.69 -9.06 21.94
C PHE A 20 -31.72 -7.87 22.06
N SER A 21 -30.70 -8.03 22.90
CA SER A 21 -29.52 -7.16 22.86
C SER A 21 -28.71 -7.52 21.61
N ILE A 22 -28.92 -6.77 20.53
CA ILE A 22 -28.05 -6.81 19.36
C ILE A 22 -26.76 -6.13 19.80
N ILE A 23 -25.76 -6.92 20.20
CA ILE A 23 -24.41 -6.40 20.44
C ILE A 23 -23.85 -6.09 19.05
N THR A 24 -23.99 -4.85 18.61
CA THR A 24 -23.27 -4.34 17.44
C THR A 24 -21.81 -4.21 17.87
N THR A 25 -20.99 -5.21 17.60
CA THR A 25 -19.54 -5.02 17.67
C THR A 25 -19.19 -3.90 16.70
N PRO A 26 -18.41 -2.88 17.12
CA PRO A 26 -17.89 -1.92 16.16
C PRO A 26 -17.06 -2.70 15.14
N LEU A 27 -17.40 -2.55 13.86
CA LEU A 27 -16.54 -3.00 12.77
C LEU A 27 -15.27 -2.16 12.88
N GLN A 28 -14.23 -2.68 13.53
CA GLN A 28 -12.92 -2.05 13.46
C GLN A 28 -12.49 -2.13 11.99
N ALA A 29 -12.33 -0.97 11.36
CA ALA A 29 -11.86 -0.91 9.99
C ALA A 29 -10.44 -1.43 10.00
N LEU A 30 -10.22 -2.62 9.42
CA LEU A 30 -8.89 -3.22 9.38
C LEU A 30 -7.96 -2.29 8.60
N GLU A 31 -6.94 -1.73 9.27
CA GLU A 31 -5.86 -1.05 8.56
C GLU A 31 -5.19 -2.05 7.61
N THR A 32 -5.01 -1.65 6.36
CA THR A 32 -4.40 -2.49 5.34
C THR A 32 -3.21 -1.78 4.72
N PHE A 33 -2.12 -2.51 4.56
CA PHE A 33 -0.94 -2.03 3.87
C PHE A 33 -0.28 -3.21 3.16
N GLY A 34 -0.54 -3.38 1.87
CA GLY A 34 0.04 -4.43 1.04
C GLY A 34 -0.74 -4.68 -0.24
N ASN A 35 -0.65 -5.91 -0.77
CA ASN A 35 -1.31 -6.30 -2.02
C ASN A 35 -2.85 -6.42 -1.95
N GLU A 36 -3.43 -6.31 -0.75
CA GLU A 36 -4.89 -6.27 -0.55
C GLU A 36 -5.43 -4.83 -0.53
N GLY A 37 -4.55 -3.82 -0.46
CA GLY A 37 -4.91 -2.41 -0.42
C GLY A 37 -4.09 -1.61 0.59
N ILE A 38 -4.24 -0.30 0.48
CA ILE A 38 -3.67 0.70 1.39
C ILE A 38 -4.83 1.50 2.00
N GLN A 39 -5.07 1.34 3.29
CA GLN A 39 -6.13 2.05 4.01
C GLN A 39 -5.74 2.22 5.49
N PHE A 40 -5.98 3.43 6.01
CA PHE A 40 -5.71 3.79 7.40
C PHE A 40 -6.99 4.27 8.09
N GLU A 41 -7.09 4.09 9.41
CA GLU A 41 -8.24 4.57 10.18
C GLU A 41 -8.24 6.11 10.34
N LEU A 42 -7.06 6.72 10.23
CA LEU A 42 -6.81 8.15 10.41
C LEU A 42 -6.03 8.72 9.24
N ASP A 43 -6.09 10.05 9.10
CA ASP A 43 -5.24 10.78 8.16
C ASP A 43 -3.77 10.45 8.44
N THR A 44 -3.08 9.90 7.45
CA THR A 44 -1.72 9.36 7.61
C THR A 44 -0.82 9.93 6.53
N ILE A 45 0.30 10.54 6.92
CA ILE A 45 1.33 11.01 5.99
C ILE A 45 2.41 9.95 5.91
N ILE A 46 2.79 9.57 4.70
CA ILE A 46 3.85 8.60 4.43
C ILE A 46 4.87 9.22 3.49
N GLU A 47 6.13 8.99 3.79
CA GLU A 47 7.28 9.36 2.96
C GLU A 47 7.71 8.19 2.08
N PHE A 48 8.19 8.53 0.90
CA PHE A 48 8.65 7.61 -0.13
C PHE A 48 10.05 8.01 -0.55
N GLU A 49 10.93 7.04 -0.68
CA GLU A 49 12.29 7.21 -1.19
C GLU A 49 12.52 6.21 -2.31
N PHE A 50 12.84 6.71 -3.50
CA PHE A 50 13.36 5.89 -4.59
C PHE A 50 14.70 5.29 -4.18
N VAL A 51 14.83 3.97 -4.29
CA VAL A 51 16.06 3.26 -3.95
C VAL A 51 16.90 3.07 -5.21
N GLU A 52 16.34 2.37 -6.20
CA GLU A 52 16.92 2.11 -7.52
C GLU A 52 15.86 1.50 -8.45
N SER A 53 16.21 1.36 -9.72
CA SER A 53 15.43 0.66 -10.74
C SER A 53 16.37 -0.16 -11.61
N ASN A 54 15.88 -1.29 -12.11
CA ASN A 54 16.56 -2.09 -13.12
C ASN A 54 15.70 -2.28 -14.38
N GLY A 55 14.50 -1.68 -14.44
CA GLY A 55 13.57 -1.84 -15.55
C GLY A 55 13.96 -1.11 -16.84
N ALA A 56 13.64 -1.73 -17.98
CA ALA A 56 13.95 -1.18 -19.30
C ALA A 56 13.15 0.09 -19.68
N PHE A 57 12.04 0.34 -18.98
CA PHE A 57 11.13 1.44 -19.26
C PHE A 57 11.25 2.55 -18.23
N GLN A 58 10.98 3.77 -18.66
CA GLN A 58 10.87 4.91 -17.75
C GLN A 58 9.57 4.77 -16.97
N SER A 59 9.62 4.86 -15.65
CA SER A 59 8.49 4.62 -14.79
C SER A 59 8.10 5.84 -13.96
N THR A 60 6.82 5.89 -13.62
CA THR A 60 6.26 6.82 -12.63
C THR A 60 5.53 6.03 -11.56
N PHE A 61 6.03 6.12 -10.34
CA PHE A 61 5.40 5.59 -9.15
C PHE A 61 4.45 6.64 -8.55
N GLY A 62 3.27 6.21 -8.13
CA GLY A 62 2.29 7.08 -7.51
C GLY A 62 1.24 6.37 -6.69
N VAL A 63 0.29 7.16 -6.21
CA VAL A 63 -0.87 6.69 -5.42
C VAL A 63 -2.14 6.88 -6.24
N ILE A 64 -3.04 5.90 -6.21
CA ILE A 64 -4.39 6.01 -6.76
C ILE A 64 -5.42 5.88 -5.65
N ASN A 65 -6.40 6.78 -5.62
CA ASN A 65 -7.61 6.63 -4.83
C ASN A 65 -8.55 5.65 -5.56
N LEU A 66 -8.82 4.50 -4.96
CA LEU A 66 -9.62 3.44 -5.57
C LEU A 66 -11.13 3.76 -5.57
N ASP A 67 -11.57 4.73 -4.77
CA ASP A 67 -12.96 5.17 -4.74
C ASP A 67 -13.26 6.22 -5.83
N THR A 68 -12.30 7.08 -6.17
CA THR A 68 -12.46 8.15 -7.17
C THR A 68 -11.76 7.90 -8.50
N GLY A 69 -10.77 7.00 -8.53
CA GLY A 69 -9.87 6.79 -9.67
C GLY A 69 -8.83 7.91 -9.84
N GLU A 70 -8.74 8.86 -8.92
CA GLU A 70 -7.77 9.95 -8.97
C GLU A 70 -6.36 9.43 -8.71
N LYS A 71 -5.44 9.74 -9.64
CA LYS A 71 -4.02 9.40 -9.53
C LYS A 71 -3.21 10.61 -9.09
N THR A 72 -2.24 10.38 -8.21
CA THR A 72 -1.23 11.34 -7.80
C THR A 72 0.16 10.76 -8.07
N PRO A 73 0.87 11.25 -9.11
CA PRO A 73 2.27 10.90 -9.34
C PRO A 73 3.14 11.38 -8.17
N LEU A 74 4.07 10.54 -7.72
CA LEU A 74 4.96 10.87 -6.59
C LEU A 74 6.43 10.92 -7.02
N ILE A 75 6.91 9.86 -7.68
CA ILE A 75 8.30 9.71 -8.09
C ILE A 75 8.33 9.33 -9.56
N SER A 76 9.08 10.07 -10.36
CA SER A 76 9.21 9.83 -11.80
C SER A 76 10.67 9.77 -12.21
N GLU A 77 11.00 8.76 -13.00
CA GLU A 77 12.25 8.73 -13.74
C GLU A 77 12.23 9.81 -14.83
N ALA A 78 13.36 10.47 -15.04
CA ALA A 78 13.60 11.35 -16.19
C ALA A 78 14.13 10.57 -17.40
N LYS A 79 14.72 9.39 -17.15
CA LYS A 79 15.25 8.45 -18.14
C LYS A 79 15.21 7.03 -17.55
N PRO A 80 15.07 5.98 -18.37
CA PRO A 80 14.90 4.60 -17.89
C PRO A 80 16.11 4.05 -17.13
N SER A 81 17.30 4.63 -17.32
CA SER A 81 18.51 4.19 -16.65
C SER A 81 19.60 5.25 -16.72
N ASN A 82 20.62 5.11 -15.88
CA ASN A 82 21.77 6.00 -15.81
C ASN A 82 22.54 6.04 -17.14
N LYS A 83 22.66 4.88 -17.80
CA LYS A 83 23.33 4.71 -19.08
C LYS A 83 22.37 4.12 -20.11
N PRO A 84 22.32 4.64 -21.35
CA PRO A 84 21.51 4.03 -22.39
C PRO A 84 21.90 2.57 -22.63
N GLN A 85 20.90 1.70 -22.74
CA GLN A 85 21.05 0.28 -23.04
C GLN A 85 20.03 -0.16 -24.10
N ASP A 86 20.31 -1.29 -24.75
CA ASP A 86 19.45 -1.85 -25.79
C ASP A 86 18.31 -2.67 -25.16
N ILE A 87 17.08 -2.17 -25.29
CA ILE A 87 15.85 -2.83 -24.79
C ILE A 87 15.54 -4.17 -25.46
N SER A 88 16.21 -4.51 -26.57
CA SER A 88 16.08 -5.81 -27.21
C SER A 88 16.96 -6.89 -26.57
N ARG A 89 17.87 -6.49 -25.68
CA ARG A 89 18.67 -7.42 -24.88
C ARG A 89 17.73 -8.25 -23.98
N PRO A 90 17.86 -9.58 -23.97
CA PRO A 90 17.13 -10.42 -23.02
C PRO A 90 17.54 -10.09 -21.58
N SER A 91 16.55 -9.95 -20.69
CA SER A 91 16.78 -10.04 -19.25
C SER A 91 17.23 -11.47 -18.90
N ASP A 92 18.12 -11.59 -17.92
CA ASP A 92 18.52 -12.86 -17.31
C ASP A 92 17.70 -13.21 -16.06
N PHE A 93 16.71 -12.36 -15.74
CA PHE A 93 15.72 -12.52 -14.68
C PHE A 93 16.31 -12.75 -13.29
N GLN A 94 17.45 -12.12 -13.04
CA GLN A 94 18.11 -12.14 -11.74
C GLN A 94 17.84 -10.83 -11.02
N ASP A 95 17.47 -10.94 -9.74
CA ASP A 95 17.44 -9.78 -8.86
C ASP A 95 18.84 -9.18 -8.72
N ASP A 96 19.03 -8.04 -9.36
CA ASP A 96 20.29 -7.33 -9.46
C ASP A 96 20.38 -6.19 -8.42
N THR A 97 19.43 -6.11 -7.47
CA THR A 97 19.37 -5.09 -6.41
C THR A 97 20.72 -4.90 -5.71
N GLY A 98 21.24 -3.68 -5.69
CA GLY A 98 22.50 -3.31 -5.04
C GLY A 98 23.77 -3.82 -5.72
N VAL A 99 23.69 -4.41 -6.91
CA VAL A 99 24.84 -4.85 -7.71
C VAL A 99 25.32 -3.71 -8.62
N SER A 100 26.63 -3.52 -8.77
CA SER A 100 27.21 -2.39 -9.52
C SER A 100 27.66 -2.71 -10.95
N ASN A 101 27.74 -4.01 -11.30
CA ASN A 101 28.06 -4.51 -12.64
C ASN A 101 26.82 -5.19 -13.25
N GLN A 102 25.72 -4.47 -13.28
CA GLN A 102 24.46 -5.02 -13.74
C GLN A 102 24.47 -5.19 -15.25
N ASN A 103 23.88 -6.30 -15.67
CA ASN A 103 23.47 -6.50 -17.06
C ASN A 103 22.16 -5.77 -17.38
N ASP A 104 21.59 -5.11 -16.37
CA ASP A 104 20.27 -4.54 -16.36
C ASP A 104 20.26 -3.01 -16.36
N PHE A 105 19.07 -2.42 -16.51
CA PHE A 105 18.87 -0.99 -16.74
C PHE A 105 18.99 -0.16 -15.45
N LEU A 106 20.15 -0.18 -14.80
CA LEU A 106 20.37 0.54 -13.53
C LEU A 106 19.96 2.02 -13.60
N GLY A 107 18.97 2.41 -12.81
CA GLY A 107 18.62 3.78 -12.48
C GLY A 107 18.89 4.09 -11.01
N THR A 108 19.51 5.24 -10.74
CA THR A 108 19.81 5.67 -9.36
C THR A 108 19.19 7.04 -9.02
N PRO A 109 18.96 7.31 -7.72
CA PRO A 109 18.67 8.64 -7.21
C PRO A 109 19.65 9.69 -7.73
N GLY A 110 19.15 10.86 -8.14
CA GLY A 110 19.94 11.98 -8.63
C GLY A 110 20.42 11.86 -10.08
N ASP A 111 20.24 10.71 -10.75
CA ASP A 111 20.55 10.54 -12.17
C ASP A 111 19.32 10.11 -12.99
N ALA A 112 18.87 8.85 -12.84
CA ALA A 112 17.62 8.40 -13.46
C ALA A 112 16.39 9.07 -12.83
N VAL A 113 16.39 9.26 -11.50
CA VAL A 113 15.32 9.92 -10.73
C VAL A 113 15.85 11.21 -10.10
N PRO A 114 15.57 12.40 -10.66
CA PRO A 114 16.08 13.67 -10.13
C PRO A 114 15.48 14.09 -8.79
N GLN A 115 14.26 13.65 -8.48
CA GLN A 115 13.55 13.92 -7.22
C GLN A 115 13.18 12.57 -6.59
N PRO A 116 14.10 11.96 -5.82
CA PRO A 116 13.90 10.61 -5.29
C PRO A 116 13.02 10.57 -4.04
N LEU A 117 12.64 11.72 -3.48
CA LEU A 117 11.85 11.81 -2.25
C LEU A 117 10.46 12.36 -2.57
N ALA A 118 9.43 11.77 -1.98
CA ALA A 118 8.06 12.26 -2.05
C ALA A 118 7.33 11.99 -0.73
N GLU A 119 6.24 12.71 -0.51
CA GLU A 119 5.30 12.46 0.59
C GLU A 119 3.87 12.46 0.08
N PHE A 120 3.00 11.68 0.72
CA PHE A 120 1.57 11.67 0.41
C PHE A 120 0.74 11.54 1.69
N LYS A 121 -0.36 12.31 1.73
CA LYS A 121 -1.34 12.25 2.82
C LYS A 121 -2.51 11.33 2.40
N PHE A 122 -2.55 10.15 2.99
CA PHE A 122 -3.70 9.25 2.93
C PHE A 122 -4.82 9.79 3.81
N GLN A 123 -6.02 9.88 3.26
CA GLN A 123 -7.21 10.25 4.01
C GLN A 123 -7.73 9.05 4.82
N ALA A 124 -8.22 9.33 6.03
CA ALA A 124 -8.86 8.35 6.89
C ALA A 124 -9.98 7.59 6.16
N ASN A 125 -9.97 6.26 6.26
CA ASN A 125 -11.00 5.36 5.72
C ASN A 125 -11.20 5.41 4.19
N THR A 126 -10.21 5.92 3.46
CA THR A 126 -10.21 5.92 1.98
C THR A 126 -9.34 4.77 1.48
N ARG A 127 -9.80 4.07 0.44
CA ARG A 127 -9.05 2.95 -0.16
C ARG A 127 -8.09 3.47 -1.21
N TYR A 128 -6.82 3.10 -1.08
CA TYR A 128 -5.78 3.43 -2.04
C TYR A 128 -5.05 2.18 -2.52
N ALA A 129 -4.37 2.34 -3.65
CA ALA A 129 -3.30 1.46 -4.08
C ALA A 129 -2.11 2.31 -4.52
N PHE A 130 -0.92 1.70 -4.56
CA PHE A 130 0.16 2.25 -5.34
C PHE A 130 0.03 1.83 -6.79
N TYR A 131 0.58 2.62 -7.70
CA TYR A 131 0.70 2.24 -9.10
C TYR A 131 2.10 2.52 -9.63
N LEU A 132 2.48 1.76 -10.66
CA LEU A 132 3.63 2.02 -11.49
C LEU A 132 3.15 2.15 -12.95
N GLU A 133 3.38 3.31 -13.55
CA GLU A 133 3.04 3.59 -14.94
C GLU A 133 4.31 3.71 -15.77
N SER A 134 4.45 2.82 -16.75
CA SER A 134 5.65 2.67 -17.55
C SER A 134 5.51 3.36 -18.90
N PHE A 135 6.61 3.92 -19.39
CA PHE A 135 6.69 4.71 -20.61
C PHE A 135 7.85 4.24 -21.50
N TYR A 136 7.61 4.20 -22.80
CA TYR A 136 8.62 3.98 -23.83
C TYR A 136 8.59 5.11 -24.85
N ASN A 137 9.71 5.82 -25.02
CA ASN A 137 9.83 6.98 -25.91
C ASN A 137 8.70 8.02 -25.69
N GLY A 138 8.38 8.31 -24.43
CA GLY A 138 7.36 9.26 -24.02
C GLY A 138 5.91 8.81 -24.23
N LYS A 139 5.68 7.54 -24.60
CA LYS A 139 4.33 6.96 -24.74
C LYS A 139 4.07 5.99 -23.60
N PRO A 140 2.87 6.02 -22.98
CA PRO A 140 2.50 5.04 -21.96
C PRO A 140 2.43 3.65 -22.61
N VAL A 141 3.05 2.67 -21.96
CA VAL A 141 3.02 1.25 -22.39
C VAL A 141 2.15 0.40 -21.48
N GLY A 142 1.98 0.78 -20.22
CA GLY A 142 1.08 0.12 -19.30
C GLY A 142 1.10 0.72 -17.91
N ILE A 143 0.15 0.26 -17.11
CA ILE A 143 0.06 0.56 -15.69
C ILE A 143 -0.21 -0.73 -14.94
N ILE A 144 0.46 -0.88 -13.80
CA ILE A 144 0.25 -1.95 -12.84
C ILE A 144 0.01 -1.35 -11.46
N TYR A 145 -0.63 -2.12 -10.60
CA TYR A 145 -1.05 -1.70 -9.28
C TYR A 145 -0.44 -2.60 -8.21
N SER A 146 -0.27 -2.06 -7.01
CA SER A 146 0.17 -2.88 -5.88
C SER A 146 -0.88 -3.90 -5.47
N THR A 147 -2.16 -3.62 -5.74
CA THR A 147 -3.26 -4.52 -5.46
C THR A 147 -3.39 -5.59 -6.54
N ASN A 148 -3.46 -6.85 -6.12
CA ASN A 148 -3.57 -7.96 -7.06
C ASN A 148 -4.84 -7.84 -7.91
N THR A 149 -5.96 -7.47 -7.30
CA THR A 149 -7.29 -7.43 -7.95
C THR A 149 -7.40 -6.41 -9.07
N GLU A 150 -6.62 -5.32 -9.03
CA GLU A 150 -6.62 -4.28 -10.05
C GLU A 150 -5.74 -4.65 -11.26
N ASN A 151 -4.87 -5.66 -11.11
CA ASN A 151 -4.02 -6.14 -12.19
C ASN A 151 -4.74 -7.18 -13.06
N PRO A 152 -4.44 -7.25 -14.37
CA PRO A 152 -4.96 -8.28 -15.26
C PRO A 152 -4.71 -9.70 -14.72
N ASN A 153 -5.77 -10.51 -14.68
CA ASN A 153 -5.76 -11.88 -14.15
C ASN A 153 -5.38 -11.98 -12.65
N THR A 154 -5.59 -10.91 -11.88
CA THR A 154 -5.31 -10.88 -10.44
C THR A 154 -3.83 -11.17 -10.11
N ARG A 155 -2.93 -10.71 -10.98
CA ARG A 155 -1.50 -11.02 -10.91
C ARG A 155 -0.77 -10.10 -9.93
N GLN A 156 0.29 -10.64 -9.32
CA GLN A 156 0.98 -9.92 -8.23
C GLN A 156 1.73 -8.63 -8.61
N GLN A 157 2.71 -8.50 -9.50
CA GLN A 157 3.38 -7.22 -9.87
C GLN A 157 4.13 -6.42 -8.77
N THR A 158 3.82 -6.59 -7.50
CA THR A 158 4.49 -5.88 -6.40
C THR A 158 4.73 -6.80 -5.21
N GLU A 159 5.92 -6.73 -4.62
CA GLU A 159 6.28 -7.34 -3.35
C GLU A 159 6.45 -6.26 -2.26
N PHE A 160 5.94 -6.56 -1.07
CA PHE A 160 6.10 -5.75 0.13
C PHE A 160 7.00 -6.49 1.12
N ASN A 161 8.22 -5.99 1.32
CA ASN A 161 9.16 -6.57 2.28
C ASN A 161 8.95 -5.87 3.63
N GLY A 162 7.88 -6.29 4.29
CA GLY A 162 7.41 -5.78 5.58
C GLY A 162 5.90 -5.52 5.56
N GLY A 163 5.40 -4.79 6.54
CA GLY A 163 3.97 -4.52 6.68
C GLY A 163 3.72 -3.23 7.45
N ILE A 164 2.49 -2.99 7.88
CA ILE A 164 2.11 -1.74 8.54
C ILE A 164 3.01 -1.39 9.75
N ASP A 165 3.41 -2.39 10.54
CA ASP A 165 4.30 -2.23 11.70
C ASP A 165 5.70 -1.69 11.35
N SER A 166 6.14 -1.93 10.12
CA SER A 166 7.48 -1.59 9.65
C SER A 166 7.56 -0.16 9.12
N LEU A 167 6.42 0.46 8.76
CA LEU A 167 6.35 1.87 8.37
C LEU A 167 6.95 2.81 9.43
N ALA A 168 6.82 2.45 10.70
CA ALA A 168 7.36 3.16 11.85
C ALA A 168 8.78 2.73 12.27
N LYS A 169 9.28 1.61 11.75
CA LYS A 169 10.47 0.89 12.25
C LYS A 169 11.57 0.76 11.19
N GLY A 170 11.78 1.83 10.41
CA GLY A 170 12.78 1.86 9.34
C GLY A 170 12.22 1.69 7.93
N GLY A 171 10.90 1.61 7.80
CA GLY A 171 10.18 1.58 6.54
C GLY A 171 10.00 0.17 5.96
N ASN A 172 9.20 0.10 4.91
CA ASN A 172 9.02 -1.08 4.05
C ASN A 172 9.77 -0.88 2.74
N LEU A 173 10.24 -1.95 2.11
CA LEU A 173 10.56 -1.91 0.69
C LEU A 173 9.35 -2.38 -0.12
N ILE A 174 9.04 -1.61 -1.16
CA ILE A 174 8.07 -1.95 -2.19
C ILE A 174 8.86 -2.18 -3.47
N ARG A 175 8.71 -3.37 -4.01
CA ARG A 175 9.51 -3.95 -5.09
C ARG A 175 8.59 -4.28 -6.25
N TRP A 176 8.85 -3.75 -7.44
CA TRP A 176 7.94 -3.84 -8.59
C TRP A 176 8.54 -4.67 -9.70
N ASP A 177 7.65 -5.35 -10.44
CA ASP A 177 7.94 -6.00 -11.72
C ASP A 177 6.94 -5.46 -12.76
N ASP A 178 7.47 -4.73 -13.74
CA ASP A 178 6.74 -4.13 -14.85
C ASP A 178 6.88 -4.93 -16.16
N THR A 179 7.74 -5.95 -16.18
CA THR A 179 7.92 -6.90 -17.28
C THR A 179 6.60 -7.58 -17.70
N GLY A 180 5.67 -7.75 -16.76
CA GLY A 180 4.31 -8.26 -17.01
C GLY A 180 3.45 -7.41 -17.97
N ILE A 181 3.88 -6.18 -18.32
CA ILE A 181 3.21 -5.28 -19.28
C ILE A 181 3.47 -5.70 -20.74
N VAL A 182 4.63 -6.31 -21.02
CA VAL A 182 5.07 -6.63 -22.40
C VAL A 182 5.27 -8.12 -22.68
N LYS A 183 5.48 -8.97 -21.67
CA LYS A 183 5.72 -10.42 -21.86
C LYS A 183 4.83 -11.26 -20.93
N ALA A 184 4.08 -12.19 -21.53
CA ALA A 184 3.04 -12.96 -20.83
C ALA A 184 3.55 -14.15 -19.99
N GLN A 185 4.83 -14.52 -20.11
CA GLN A 185 5.49 -15.59 -19.36
C GLN A 185 6.95 -15.18 -19.09
N GLN A 186 7.61 -15.43 -17.96
CA GLN A 186 7.26 -15.83 -16.61
C GLN A 186 8.62 -15.93 -15.92
N GLU A 187 9.06 -14.89 -15.22
CA GLU A 187 10.13 -14.89 -14.21
C GLU A 187 10.09 -13.48 -13.60
N ARG A 188 10.00 -13.39 -12.28
CA ARG A 188 9.82 -12.15 -11.52
C ARG A 188 10.94 -12.03 -10.50
N ASP A 189 11.74 -11.01 -10.64
CA ASP A 189 12.84 -10.57 -9.78
C ASP A 189 12.42 -9.39 -8.87
N PHE A 190 11.36 -8.68 -9.26
CA PHE A 190 10.77 -7.55 -8.52
C PHE A 190 11.78 -6.43 -8.24
N ASP A 191 12.69 -6.15 -9.17
CA ASP A 191 13.68 -5.09 -9.06
C ASP A 191 13.61 -4.06 -10.20
N ASP A 192 12.57 -4.13 -11.04
CA ASP A 192 12.32 -3.14 -12.10
C ASP A 192 12.20 -1.72 -11.53
N PHE A 193 11.58 -1.59 -10.34
CA PHE A 193 11.50 -0.33 -9.60
C PHE A 193 11.38 -0.58 -8.10
N ILE A 194 12.19 0.10 -7.28
CA ILE A 194 12.23 -0.13 -5.82
C ILE A 194 12.03 1.18 -5.07
N VAL A 195 11.06 1.18 -4.15
CA VAL A 195 10.73 2.32 -3.28
C VAL A 195 10.77 1.90 -1.82
N ARG A 196 11.46 2.67 -0.99
CA ARG A 196 11.33 2.60 0.47
C ARG A 196 10.17 3.47 0.92
N VAL A 197 9.34 2.95 1.82
CA VAL A 197 8.13 3.61 2.31
C VAL A 197 8.12 3.70 3.83
N GLY A 198 8.00 4.92 4.34
CA GLY A 198 8.11 5.23 5.77
C GLY A 198 9.56 5.19 6.30
N GLY A 199 9.71 5.40 7.60
CA GLY A 199 10.99 5.26 8.31
C GLY A 199 11.92 6.49 8.34
N HIS A 200 11.59 7.62 7.71
CA HIS A 200 12.48 8.79 7.64
C HIS A 200 12.13 9.91 8.67
N GLN A 201 10.86 10.15 8.98
CA GLN A 201 10.47 11.10 10.03
C GLN A 201 10.68 10.58 11.45
N THR A 202 11.58 11.22 12.21
CA THR A 202 11.52 11.23 13.68
C THR A 202 10.23 11.95 14.09
N CYS A 203 9.27 11.23 14.65
CA CYS A 203 8.02 11.83 15.12
C CYS A 203 8.35 12.89 16.20
N PRO A 204 7.88 14.15 16.07
CA PRO A 204 8.01 15.09 17.16
C PRO A 204 7.26 14.54 18.37
N SER A 205 8.00 14.30 19.46
CA SER A 205 7.45 13.85 20.73
C SER A 205 6.30 14.77 21.13
N SER A 206 5.11 14.20 21.22
CA SER A 206 3.83 14.80 21.55
C SER A 206 3.89 16.12 22.35
N SER A 207 3.69 17.25 21.67
CA SER A 207 3.18 18.46 22.30
C SER A 207 2.54 19.36 21.24
N ASN A 208 1.31 19.05 20.85
CA ASN A 208 0.24 20.04 20.66
C ASN A 208 -1.06 19.31 20.30
N VAL A 209 -2.02 19.42 21.23
CA VAL A 209 -3.43 19.10 21.03
C VAL A 209 -3.92 19.94 19.84
N PHE A 210 -4.72 19.35 18.94
CA PHE A 210 -5.25 19.90 17.67
C PHE A 210 -4.50 19.54 16.37
N ALA A 211 -4.12 18.28 16.20
CA ALA A 211 -4.31 17.51 14.97
C ALA A 211 -3.93 16.05 15.26
N SER A 212 -4.86 15.11 15.09
CA SER A 212 -4.61 13.68 15.28
C SER A 212 -3.86 13.11 14.07
N VAL A 213 -2.65 13.62 13.80
CA VAL A 213 -1.67 12.94 12.96
C VAL A 213 -0.98 11.94 13.87
N LYS A 214 -1.48 10.71 13.86
CA LYS A 214 -0.76 9.59 14.48
C LYS A 214 0.44 9.32 13.58
N CYS A 215 1.56 10.00 13.83
CA CYS A 215 2.82 9.39 13.48
C CYS A 215 2.84 8.04 14.21
N LEU A 216 3.07 6.95 13.49
CA LEU A 216 2.95 5.59 14.01
C LEU A 216 3.94 5.39 15.18
N THR A 217 3.49 5.66 16.41
CA THR A 217 4.33 5.59 17.61
C THR A 217 4.48 4.15 18.08
N GLN A 218 5.71 3.82 18.47
CA GLN A 218 6.10 2.60 19.17
C GLN A 218 5.20 2.36 20.39
N ASN A 219 4.65 1.16 20.51
CA ASN A 219 4.22 0.57 21.79
C ASN A 219 5.39 -0.23 22.37
#